data_AF-A0A193LGS5-F1
#
_entry.id   AF-A0A193LGS5-F1
#
_cell.length_a   1.000
_cell.length_b   1.000
_cell.length_c   1.000
_cell.angle_alpha   90.00
_cell.angle_beta   90.00
_cell.angle_gamma   90.00
#
_symmetry.space_group_name_H-M   'P 1'
#
loop_
_entity.id
_entity.type
_entity.pdbx_description
1 polymer ?
#
loop_
_entity_poly.entity_id
_entity_poly.type
_entity_poly.pdbx_seq_one_letter_code
_entity_poly.pdbx_strand_id
1 'polypeptide(L)'
;MSYLVLARKWRPKNFTDTVGQTHVLRALSNALEAERLHHAYLFAGTRGVGKTTIARILAKCLNCEKGLTADPCGECSACREIDEGRFVDLIEVDAASKTKVDDTRDLLDNVQYAPARGRFKVYLIDEVHMLSKSSFNALLKTLEEPPPHVKFLLATTDPQKLPVTVLSRCLQFNLKRLTPKLIRDRLDYICKEEGLECDADSQALIARAADGSLRDALSLMDQAIAYCGGAVEGASVAAMLGTIDREHVARLLALLADGDAAGLLQAVAEIDEQFPDYASLLDDLARTLQRIAVYQVTGVSDLHDELDEAQLADFAARIAAEDVQLYYQIAIIGRRDLHLSPDPRSGAEMTLLRMLAFRPGSAPPSAAGGQRRPAVVKATAAKKASVSGAASAPAAPPSRPAETSSKWQEPDWSVLITTLGLNGAARMLASNCGYLRREGNTVHLTLDKRSEAMLTPLRKDTIANALTQKFGEELRVEIEIGNNAVETPVQAEARIADEQLEAARQSLEADPNVKALQDMFGATLNPDSVEIVSRDTQQTRSIE
;
A
#
# COMPACT_ATOMS: atom_id res chain seq x y z
N MET A 1 22.41 5.73 -26.52
CA MET A 1 21.47 4.60 -26.62
C MET A 1 20.57 4.64 -25.40
N SER A 2 19.25 4.63 -25.56
CA SER A 2 18.33 4.60 -24.41
C SER A 2 18.53 3.30 -23.64
N TYR A 3 19.04 3.38 -22.41
CA TYR A 3 19.14 2.23 -21.52
C TYR A 3 17.75 1.62 -21.34
N LEU A 4 17.56 0.40 -21.84
CA LEU A 4 16.33 -0.36 -21.68
C LEU A 4 16.50 -1.23 -20.42
N VAL A 5 15.63 -1.00 -19.44
CA VAL A 5 15.48 -1.83 -18.23
C VAL A 5 15.46 -3.32 -18.61
N LEU A 6 16.19 -4.16 -17.88
CA LEU A 6 16.32 -5.61 -18.13
C LEU A 6 14.95 -6.28 -18.25
N ALA A 7 14.00 -5.88 -17.41
CA ALA A 7 12.62 -6.39 -17.43
C ALA A 7 11.90 -6.17 -18.78
N ARG A 8 12.31 -5.17 -19.58
CA ARG A 8 11.79 -4.93 -20.93
C ARG A 8 12.67 -5.58 -22.00
N LYS A 9 14.00 -5.51 -21.85
CA LYS A 9 14.97 -6.09 -22.81
C LYS A 9 14.83 -7.61 -22.90
N TRP A 10 14.72 -8.29 -21.76
CA TRP A 10 14.66 -9.74 -21.63
C TRP A 10 13.24 -10.31 -21.58
N ARG A 11 12.25 -9.51 -22.00
CA ARG A 11 10.87 -10.00 -22.10
C ARG A 11 10.83 -11.16 -23.12
N PRO A 12 10.38 -12.36 -22.73
CA PRO A 12 10.30 -13.51 -23.63
C PRO A 12 9.54 -13.18 -24.92
N LYS A 13 10.11 -13.55 -26.07
CA LYS A 13 9.49 -13.32 -27.38
C LYS A 13 8.77 -14.54 -27.92
N ASN A 14 9.20 -15.74 -27.51
CA ASN A 14 8.69 -17.04 -27.91
C ASN A 14 8.34 -17.89 -26.67
N PHE A 15 7.57 -18.96 -26.85
CA PHE A 15 7.21 -19.86 -25.73
C PHE A 15 8.41 -20.58 -25.14
N THR A 16 9.44 -20.87 -25.94
CA THR A 16 10.70 -21.51 -25.50
C THR A 16 11.48 -20.67 -24.49
N ASP A 17 11.43 -19.34 -24.62
CA ASP A 17 12.17 -18.41 -23.76
C ASP A 17 11.42 -18.13 -22.44
N THR A 18 10.17 -18.60 -22.34
CA THR A 18 9.35 -18.40 -21.16
C THR A 18 9.78 -19.37 -20.06
N VAL A 19 10.17 -18.83 -18.92
CA VAL A 19 10.64 -19.63 -17.79
C VAL A 19 9.44 -20.26 -17.07
N GLY A 20 9.47 -21.58 -16.93
CA GLY A 20 8.44 -22.34 -16.24
C GLY A 20 7.12 -22.44 -17.02
N GLN A 21 6.01 -22.67 -16.31
CA GLN A 21 4.65 -22.76 -16.86
C GLN A 21 4.45 -23.83 -17.95
N THR A 22 5.21 -24.92 -17.90
CA THR A 22 5.24 -25.96 -18.93
C THR A 22 3.84 -26.52 -19.25
N HIS A 23 2.94 -26.60 -18.26
CA HIS A 23 1.57 -27.07 -18.48
C HIS A 23 0.75 -26.12 -19.35
N VAL A 24 0.89 -24.80 -19.17
CA VAL A 24 0.18 -23.79 -19.98
C VAL A 24 0.74 -23.75 -21.39
N LEU A 25 2.07 -23.68 -21.51
CA LEU A 25 2.75 -23.58 -22.80
C LEU A 25 2.47 -24.80 -23.69
N ARG A 26 2.45 -26.01 -23.10
CA ARG A 26 2.09 -27.24 -23.81
C ARG A 26 0.64 -27.23 -24.29
N ALA A 27 -0.30 -26.78 -23.45
CA ALA A 27 -1.70 -26.69 -23.82
C ALA A 27 -1.94 -25.68 -24.97
N LEU A 28 -1.28 -24.52 -24.93
CA LEU A 28 -1.35 -23.52 -25.99
C LEU A 28 -0.72 -24.02 -27.29
N SER A 29 0.44 -24.67 -27.21
CA SER A 29 1.13 -25.23 -28.39
C SER A 29 0.27 -26.28 -29.09
N ASN A 30 -0.28 -27.21 -28.32
CA ASN A 30 -1.19 -28.24 -28.85
C ASN A 30 -2.45 -27.63 -29.47
N ALA A 31 -3.01 -26.57 -28.88
CA ALA A 31 -4.21 -25.90 -29.41
C ALA A 31 -3.92 -25.19 -30.75
N LEU A 32 -2.73 -24.61 -30.90
CA LEU A 32 -2.28 -23.98 -32.14
C LEU A 32 -2.03 -25.02 -33.24
N GLU A 33 -1.33 -26.11 -32.92
CA GLU A 33 -1.03 -27.20 -33.87
C GLU A 33 -2.29 -27.93 -34.34
N ALA A 34 -3.27 -28.13 -33.45
CA ALA A 34 -4.54 -28.76 -33.78
C ALA A 34 -5.56 -27.78 -34.40
N GLU A 35 -5.21 -26.49 -34.54
CA GLU A 35 -6.11 -25.40 -34.95
C GLU A 35 -7.42 -25.31 -34.14
N ARG A 36 -7.40 -25.80 -32.88
CA ARG A 36 -8.55 -25.77 -31.96
C ARG A 36 -8.49 -24.53 -31.07
N LEU A 37 -8.67 -23.37 -31.69
CA LEU A 37 -8.56 -22.07 -31.03
C LEU A 37 -9.86 -21.70 -30.31
N HIS A 38 -9.79 -21.49 -29.00
CA HIS A 38 -10.90 -20.94 -28.23
C HIS A 38 -11.12 -19.46 -28.62
N HIS A 39 -12.32 -18.93 -28.38
CA HIS A 39 -12.61 -17.51 -28.64
C HIS A 39 -12.08 -16.60 -27.52
N ALA A 40 -12.01 -17.11 -26.28
CA ALA A 40 -11.52 -16.39 -25.12
C ALA A 40 -10.58 -17.22 -24.23
N TYR A 41 -9.45 -16.64 -23.86
CA TYR A 41 -8.43 -17.22 -22.97
C TYR A 41 -8.30 -16.35 -21.72
N LEU A 42 -8.31 -16.96 -20.54
CA LEU A 42 -8.09 -16.26 -19.27
C LEU A 42 -6.78 -16.73 -18.62
N PHE A 43 -5.83 -15.82 -18.48
CA PHE A 43 -4.58 -16.02 -17.76
C PHE A 43 -4.71 -15.47 -16.35
N ALA A 44 -4.71 -16.36 -15.35
CA ALA A 44 -4.80 -15.99 -13.94
C ALA A 44 -3.50 -16.32 -13.21
N GLY A 45 -3.09 -15.49 -12.26
CA GLY A 45 -1.89 -15.71 -11.45
C GLY A 45 -1.35 -14.41 -10.85
N THR A 46 -0.38 -14.51 -9.94
CA THR A 46 0.18 -13.33 -9.27
C THR A 46 0.82 -12.34 -10.25
N ARG A 47 1.07 -11.11 -9.79
CA ARG A 47 1.73 -10.09 -10.61
C ARG A 47 3.11 -10.59 -11.06
N GLY A 48 3.47 -10.27 -12.31
CA GLY A 48 4.82 -10.51 -12.84
C GLY A 48 5.21 -11.96 -13.17
N VAL A 49 4.31 -12.95 -13.03
CA VAL A 49 4.53 -14.35 -13.47
C VAL A 49 4.49 -14.58 -14.99
N GLY A 50 4.23 -13.53 -15.78
CA GLY A 50 4.26 -13.60 -17.25
C GLY A 50 2.91 -13.64 -17.96
N LYS A 51 1.78 -13.34 -17.30
CA LYS A 51 0.42 -13.33 -17.91
C LYS A 51 0.34 -12.58 -19.24
N THR A 52 0.62 -11.28 -19.21
CA THR A 52 0.58 -10.38 -20.37
C THR A 52 1.64 -10.76 -21.42
N THR A 53 2.76 -11.34 -20.99
CA THR A 53 3.82 -11.80 -21.90
C THR A 53 3.35 -13.01 -22.70
N ILE A 54 2.81 -14.05 -22.05
CA ILE A 54 2.26 -15.23 -22.71
C ILE A 54 1.12 -14.84 -23.66
N ALA A 55 0.25 -13.91 -23.23
CA ALA A 55 -0.81 -13.39 -24.08
C ALA A 55 -0.28 -12.71 -25.36
N ARG A 56 0.77 -11.89 -25.27
CA ARG A 56 1.42 -11.30 -26.46
C ARG A 56 2.06 -12.34 -27.35
N ILE A 57 2.73 -13.34 -26.80
CA ILE A 57 3.32 -14.44 -27.59
C ILE A 57 2.21 -15.18 -28.33
N LEU A 58 1.09 -15.49 -27.67
CA LEU A 58 -0.07 -16.11 -28.30
C LEU A 58 -0.64 -15.22 -29.42
N ALA A 59 -0.72 -13.90 -29.22
CA ALA A 59 -1.14 -12.97 -30.28
C ALA A 59 -0.19 -13.01 -31.50
N LYS A 60 1.12 -13.16 -31.30
CA LYS A 60 2.07 -13.37 -32.40
C LYS A 60 1.84 -14.70 -33.11
N CYS A 61 1.64 -15.79 -32.36
CA CYS A 61 1.33 -17.11 -32.91
C CYS A 61 0.08 -17.09 -33.80
N LEU A 62 -0.93 -16.31 -33.42
CA LEU A 62 -2.18 -16.15 -34.16
C LEU A 62 -2.02 -15.32 -35.45
N ASN A 63 -1.18 -14.29 -35.43
CA ASN A 63 -1.06 -13.30 -36.51
C ASN A 63 0.27 -13.36 -37.29
N CYS A 64 1.09 -14.38 -37.07
CA CYS A 64 2.33 -14.59 -37.82
C CYS A 64 2.04 -14.78 -39.31
N GLU A 65 2.80 -14.08 -40.16
CA GLU A 65 2.65 -14.17 -41.63
C GLU A 65 2.99 -15.57 -42.17
N LYS A 66 3.89 -16.30 -41.49
CA LYS A 66 4.28 -17.68 -41.88
C LYS A 66 3.19 -18.73 -41.65
N GLY A 67 2.14 -18.44 -40.88
CA GLY A 67 1.15 -19.44 -40.50
C GLY A 67 0.70 -19.34 -39.05
N LEU A 68 -0.34 -20.11 -38.72
CA LEU A 68 -0.66 -20.43 -37.33
C LEU A 68 0.38 -21.42 -36.82
N THR A 69 1.17 -21.01 -35.84
CA THR A 69 2.30 -21.80 -35.33
C THR A 69 2.54 -21.52 -33.85
N ALA A 70 2.99 -22.55 -33.12
CA ALA A 70 3.47 -22.41 -31.75
C ALA A 70 4.82 -21.66 -31.67
N ASP A 71 5.59 -21.64 -32.76
CA ASP A 71 6.87 -20.94 -32.85
C ASP A 71 6.79 -19.77 -33.84
N PRO A 72 6.52 -18.54 -33.36
CA PRO A 72 6.42 -17.37 -34.21
C PRO A 72 7.81 -16.97 -34.73
N CYS A 73 7.89 -16.51 -35.97
CA CYS A 73 9.19 -16.28 -36.61
C CYS A 73 10.02 -15.12 -36.05
N GLY A 74 9.42 -14.18 -35.31
CA GLY A 74 10.10 -13.00 -34.77
C GLY A 74 10.56 -11.95 -35.79
N GLU A 75 10.56 -12.28 -37.08
CA GLU A 75 11.13 -11.43 -38.14
C GLU A 75 10.09 -10.79 -39.06
N CYS A 76 8.87 -11.34 -39.15
CA CYS A 76 7.82 -10.73 -39.97
C CYS A 76 7.34 -9.42 -39.35
N SER A 77 6.73 -8.56 -40.18
CA SER A 77 6.22 -7.26 -39.72
C SER A 77 5.21 -7.40 -38.59
N ALA A 78 4.28 -8.34 -38.68
CA ALA A 78 3.33 -8.59 -37.60
C ALA A 78 4.04 -8.95 -36.27
N CYS A 79 5.04 -9.85 -36.30
CA CYS A 79 5.78 -10.21 -35.09
C CYS A 79 6.54 -9.02 -34.47
N ARG A 80 7.21 -8.22 -35.30
CA ARG A 80 7.95 -7.03 -34.82
C ARG A 80 7.02 -5.95 -34.27
N GLU A 81 5.93 -5.66 -34.97
CA GLU A 81 4.94 -4.66 -34.54
C GLU A 81 4.24 -5.07 -33.23
N ILE A 82 3.99 -6.37 -33.01
CA ILE A 82 3.43 -6.88 -31.75
C ILE A 82 4.44 -6.71 -30.59
N ASP A 83 5.73 -6.97 -30.83
CA ASP A 83 6.78 -6.75 -29.83
C ASP A 83 6.94 -5.28 -29.44
N GLU A 84 6.77 -4.39 -30.42
CA GLU A 84 6.81 -2.94 -30.20
C GLU A 84 5.51 -2.38 -29.61
N GLY A 85 4.43 -3.17 -29.57
CA GLY A 85 3.11 -2.73 -29.09
C GLY A 85 2.39 -1.79 -30.04
N ARG A 86 2.65 -1.90 -31.36
CA ARG A 86 2.09 -1.01 -32.41
C ARG A 86 1.23 -1.74 -33.43
N PHE A 87 0.97 -3.03 -33.22
CA PHE A 87 0.19 -3.83 -34.15
C PHE A 87 -1.28 -3.45 -34.10
N VAL A 88 -1.83 -3.05 -35.26
CA VAL A 88 -3.19 -2.48 -35.38
C VAL A 88 -4.28 -3.45 -34.89
N ASP A 89 -4.12 -4.74 -35.17
CA ASP A 89 -5.11 -5.75 -34.79
C ASP A 89 -4.84 -6.38 -33.41
N LEU A 90 -3.92 -5.82 -32.61
CA LEU A 90 -3.74 -6.15 -31.20
C LEU A 90 -4.10 -4.93 -30.36
N ILE A 91 -5.31 -4.95 -29.81
CA ILE A 91 -5.81 -3.87 -28.96
C ILE A 91 -5.51 -4.24 -27.51
N GLU A 92 -4.63 -3.47 -26.88
CA GLU A 92 -4.22 -3.66 -25.49
C GLU A 92 -4.93 -2.67 -24.59
N VAL A 93 -5.67 -3.19 -23.61
CA VAL A 93 -6.45 -2.41 -22.66
C VAL A 93 -5.96 -2.77 -21.26
N ASP A 94 -5.41 -1.80 -20.53
CA ASP A 94 -5.11 -1.95 -19.11
C ASP A 94 -6.29 -1.39 -18.30
N ALA A 95 -7.08 -2.28 -17.70
CA ALA A 95 -8.27 -1.91 -16.94
C ALA A 95 -7.94 -1.12 -15.66
N ALA A 96 -6.70 -1.13 -15.18
CA ALA A 96 -6.28 -0.37 -14.00
C ALA A 96 -5.86 1.08 -14.33
N SER A 97 -5.39 1.35 -15.54
CA SER A 97 -4.80 2.65 -15.91
C SER A 97 -5.83 3.70 -16.36
N LYS A 98 -6.54 4.26 -15.37
CA LYS A 98 -7.27 5.56 -15.34
C LYS A 98 -8.39 5.89 -16.36
N THR A 99 -9.46 6.45 -15.78
CA THR A 99 -10.37 7.51 -16.28
C THR A 99 -11.30 7.25 -17.47
N LYS A 100 -11.15 6.16 -18.21
CA LYS A 100 -11.94 5.93 -19.42
C LYS A 100 -12.73 4.64 -19.36
N VAL A 101 -13.62 4.57 -18.37
CA VAL A 101 -14.65 3.53 -18.31
C VAL A 101 -15.42 3.48 -19.65
N ASP A 102 -15.60 4.63 -20.30
CA ASP A 102 -16.26 4.77 -21.60
C ASP A 102 -15.41 4.25 -22.78
N ASP A 103 -14.10 4.53 -22.87
CA ASP A 103 -13.28 4.05 -24.00
C ASP A 103 -13.27 2.51 -24.13
N THR A 104 -13.30 1.79 -23.00
CA THR A 104 -13.32 0.32 -23.06
C THR A 104 -14.59 -0.21 -23.70
N ARG A 105 -15.73 0.46 -23.47
CA ARG A 105 -17.00 0.11 -24.09
C ARG A 105 -16.97 0.42 -25.58
N ASP A 106 -16.51 1.60 -25.96
CA ASP A 106 -16.44 2.00 -27.37
C ASP A 106 -15.51 1.08 -28.18
N LEU A 107 -14.41 0.61 -27.58
CA LEU A 107 -13.52 -0.39 -28.18
C LEU A 107 -14.18 -1.76 -28.35
N LEU A 108 -15.04 -2.17 -27.41
CA LEU A 108 -15.78 -3.42 -27.46
C LEU A 108 -16.95 -3.37 -28.46
N ASP A 109 -17.58 -2.22 -28.65
CA ASP A 109 -18.63 -2.05 -29.66
C ASP A 109 -18.06 -2.20 -31.09
N ASN A 110 -16.78 -1.86 -31.28
CA ASN A 110 -16.04 -2.03 -32.54
C ASN A 110 -15.51 -3.46 -32.80
N VAL A 111 -15.89 -4.45 -31.99
CA VAL A 111 -15.42 -5.84 -32.13
C VAL A 111 -15.96 -6.51 -33.40
N GLN A 112 -17.12 -6.08 -33.89
CA GLN A 112 -17.76 -6.71 -35.06
C GLN A 112 -16.99 -6.52 -36.37
N TYR A 113 -16.13 -5.50 -36.45
CA TYR A 113 -15.36 -5.21 -37.65
C TYR A 113 -14.23 -6.23 -37.88
N ALA A 114 -13.99 -6.56 -39.15
CA ALA A 114 -12.91 -7.44 -39.58
C ALA A 114 -11.52 -6.87 -39.24
N PRO A 115 -10.48 -7.73 -39.08
CA PRO A 115 -9.12 -7.27 -38.87
C PRO A 115 -8.59 -6.52 -40.10
N ALA A 116 -7.74 -5.52 -39.87
CA ALA A 116 -7.20 -4.67 -40.93
C ALA A 116 -6.09 -5.38 -41.73
N ARG A 117 -5.25 -6.16 -41.05
CA ARG A 117 -4.04 -6.78 -41.63
C ARG A 117 -3.80 -8.21 -41.14
N GLY A 118 -4.11 -8.48 -39.88
CA GLY A 118 -3.93 -9.78 -39.25
C GLY A 118 -4.98 -10.81 -39.66
N ARG A 119 -4.76 -12.06 -39.24
CA ARG A 119 -5.76 -13.13 -39.37
C ARG A 119 -6.85 -12.98 -38.32
N PHE A 120 -6.47 -12.51 -37.14
CA PHE A 120 -7.33 -12.32 -35.99
C PHE A 120 -7.18 -10.92 -35.43
N LYS A 121 -8.32 -10.34 -35.02
CA LYS A 121 -8.39 -9.15 -34.18
C LYS A 121 -8.33 -9.60 -32.72
N VAL A 122 -7.23 -9.30 -32.06
CA VAL A 122 -6.91 -9.78 -30.71
C VAL A 122 -7.14 -8.64 -29.71
N TYR A 123 -7.97 -8.89 -28.70
CA TYR A 123 -8.20 -7.98 -27.58
C TYR A 123 -7.48 -8.51 -26.35
N LEU A 124 -6.41 -7.82 -25.94
CA LEU A 124 -5.65 -8.13 -24.73
C LEU A 124 -6.09 -7.20 -23.60
N ILE A 125 -6.83 -7.73 -22.63
CA ILE A 125 -7.32 -6.97 -21.48
C ILE A 125 -6.53 -7.39 -20.24
N ASP A 126 -5.67 -6.51 -19.76
CA ASP A 126 -4.91 -6.71 -18.53
C ASP A 126 -5.71 -6.21 -17.31
N GLU A 127 -5.51 -6.89 -16.18
CA GLU A 127 -6.27 -6.74 -14.95
C GLU A 127 -7.79 -6.66 -15.15
N VAL A 128 -8.36 -7.57 -15.95
CA VAL A 128 -9.77 -7.57 -16.36
C VAL A 128 -10.77 -7.45 -15.20
N HIS A 129 -10.39 -7.87 -13.98
CA HIS A 129 -11.22 -7.74 -12.78
C HIS A 129 -11.47 -6.28 -12.34
N MET A 130 -10.71 -5.32 -12.87
CA MET A 130 -10.86 -3.88 -12.63
C MET A 130 -11.85 -3.22 -13.60
N LEU A 131 -12.42 -3.96 -14.55
CA LEU A 131 -13.44 -3.42 -15.47
C LEU A 131 -14.71 -2.99 -14.72
N SER A 132 -15.37 -1.97 -15.25
CA SER A 132 -16.68 -1.54 -14.76
C SER A 132 -17.77 -2.57 -15.07
N LYS A 133 -18.88 -2.52 -14.32
CA LYS A 133 -20.05 -3.40 -14.56
C LYS A 133 -20.61 -3.24 -15.98
N SER A 134 -20.63 -2.02 -16.54
CA SER A 134 -21.12 -1.79 -17.90
C SER A 134 -20.19 -2.38 -18.95
N SER A 135 -18.87 -2.23 -18.80
CA SER A 135 -17.87 -2.84 -19.70
C SER A 135 -17.93 -4.37 -19.66
N PHE A 136 -18.16 -4.97 -18.48
CA PHE A 136 -18.39 -6.41 -18.35
C PHE A 136 -19.62 -6.89 -19.11
N ASN A 137 -20.73 -6.15 -19.05
CA ASN A 137 -21.95 -6.51 -19.78
C ASN A 137 -21.77 -6.41 -21.30
N ALA A 138 -21.00 -5.43 -21.78
CA ALA A 138 -20.63 -5.35 -23.20
C ALA A 138 -19.80 -6.56 -23.62
N LEU A 139 -18.79 -6.92 -22.82
CA LEU A 139 -17.95 -8.10 -23.06
C LEU A 139 -18.77 -9.40 -23.06
N LEU A 140 -19.74 -9.56 -22.16
CA LEU A 140 -20.58 -10.76 -22.09
C LEU A 140 -21.39 -10.99 -23.38
N LYS A 141 -21.97 -9.95 -23.97
CA LYS A 141 -22.69 -10.06 -25.25
C LYS A 141 -21.80 -10.62 -26.35
N THR A 142 -20.56 -10.16 -26.41
CA THR A 142 -19.59 -10.60 -27.43
C THR A 142 -18.97 -11.96 -27.11
N LEU A 143 -18.84 -12.32 -25.83
CA LEU A 143 -18.37 -13.66 -25.43
C LEU A 143 -19.42 -14.75 -25.66
N GLU A 144 -20.71 -14.41 -25.67
CA GLU A 144 -21.79 -15.35 -26.01
C GLU A 144 -21.84 -15.67 -27.50
N GLU A 145 -21.72 -14.66 -28.35
CA GLU A 145 -21.73 -14.79 -29.81
C GLU A 145 -20.47 -14.15 -30.43
N PRO A 146 -19.29 -14.78 -30.28
CA PRO A 146 -18.04 -14.20 -30.73
C PRO A 146 -17.90 -14.29 -32.26
N PRO A 147 -17.52 -13.19 -32.94
CA PRO A 147 -17.14 -13.25 -34.35
C PRO A 147 -15.93 -14.19 -34.56
N PRO A 148 -15.87 -14.95 -35.67
CA PRO A 148 -14.83 -15.96 -35.87
C PRO A 148 -13.41 -15.40 -35.95
N HIS A 149 -13.27 -14.13 -36.38
CA HIS A 149 -12.00 -13.42 -36.50
C HIS A 149 -11.55 -12.74 -35.20
N VAL A 150 -12.33 -12.81 -34.13
CA VAL A 150 -12.03 -12.14 -32.85
C VAL A 150 -11.49 -13.14 -31.84
N LYS A 151 -10.45 -12.74 -31.10
CA LYS A 151 -9.89 -13.51 -29.98
C LYS A 151 -9.70 -12.62 -28.76
N PHE A 152 -10.22 -13.05 -27.62
CA PHE A 152 -10.04 -12.36 -26.34
C PHE A 152 -8.93 -13.03 -25.52
N LEU A 153 -7.97 -12.23 -25.06
CA LEU A 153 -6.91 -12.62 -24.15
C LEU A 153 -7.06 -11.80 -22.87
N LEU A 154 -7.61 -12.42 -21.84
CA LEU A 154 -7.88 -11.78 -20.56
C LEU A 154 -6.76 -12.13 -19.57
N ALA A 155 -6.26 -11.16 -18.81
CA ALA A 155 -5.31 -11.39 -17.73
C ALA A 155 -5.83 -10.81 -16.41
N THR A 156 -5.65 -11.53 -15.31
CA THR A 156 -6.06 -11.07 -13.98
C THR A 156 -5.12 -11.56 -12.88
N THR A 157 -4.86 -10.74 -11.86
CA THR A 157 -4.28 -11.22 -10.59
C THR A 157 -5.27 -11.93 -9.68
N ASP A 158 -6.56 -11.63 -9.82
CA ASP A 158 -7.62 -12.12 -8.95
C ASP A 158 -8.79 -12.68 -9.77
N PRO A 159 -8.82 -14.00 -10.02
CA PRO A 159 -9.91 -14.61 -10.76
C PRO A 159 -11.23 -14.68 -9.96
N GLN A 160 -11.19 -14.55 -8.63
CA GLN A 160 -12.39 -14.68 -7.79
C GLN A 160 -13.31 -13.46 -7.89
N LYS A 161 -12.75 -12.30 -8.22
CA LYS A 161 -13.50 -11.08 -8.50
C LYS A 161 -14.26 -11.10 -9.83
N LEU A 162 -13.99 -12.07 -10.71
CA LEU A 162 -14.66 -12.18 -11.98
C LEU A 162 -16.02 -12.88 -11.85
N PRO A 163 -17.07 -12.37 -12.54
CA PRO A 163 -18.35 -13.07 -12.60
C PRO A 163 -18.19 -14.48 -13.18
N VAL A 164 -18.89 -15.45 -12.58
CA VAL A 164 -18.90 -16.86 -13.05
C VAL A 164 -19.33 -16.97 -14.51
N THR A 165 -20.17 -16.04 -14.98
CA THR A 165 -20.62 -15.95 -16.39
C THR A 165 -19.48 -15.71 -17.37
N VAL A 166 -18.43 -14.97 -16.98
CA VAL A 166 -17.23 -14.78 -17.81
C VAL A 166 -16.34 -16.02 -17.71
N LEU A 167 -16.14 -16.53 -16.49
CA LEU A 167 -15.30 -17.69 -16.22
C LEU A 167 -15.76 -18.94 -16.99
N SER A 168 -17.06 -19.15 -17.14
CA SER A 168 -17.62 -20.30 -17.86
C SER A 168 -17.45 -20.23 -19.38
N ARG A 169 -17.18 -19.03 -19.92
CA ARG A 169 -17.01 -18.77 -21.37
C ARG A 169 -15.54 -18.61 -21.75
N CYS A 170 -14.60 -18.78 -20.82
CA CYS A 170 -13.17 -18.64 -21.06
C CYS A 170 -12.44 -19.95 -20.79
N LEU A 171 -11.42 -20.26 -21.61
CA LEU A 171 -10.46 -21.29 -21.27
C LEU A 171 -9.46 -20.72 -20.26
N GLN A 172 -9.44 -21.28 -19.06
CA GLN A 172 -8.66 -20.74 -17.94
C GLN A 172 -7.28 -21.40 -17.83
N PHE A 173 -6.25 -20.57 -17.71
CA PHE A 173 -4.89 -20.96 -17.47
C PHE A 173 -4.35 -20.30 -16.21
N ASN A 174 -4.12 -21.12 -15.19
CA ASN A 174 -3.52 -20.69 -13.93
C ASN A 174 -2.00 -20.79 -14.02
N LEU A 175 -1.36 -19.63 -13.97
CA LEU A 175 0.09 -19.45 -13.96
C LEU A 175 0.58 -19.51 -12.52
N LYS A 176 1.55 -20.40 -12.28
CA LYS A 176 2.11 -20.65 -10.95
C LYS A 176 3.16 -19.60 -10.60
N ARG A 177 3.42 -19.38 -9.31
CA ARG A 177 4.62 -18.65 -8.88
C ARG A 177 5.87 -19.42 -9.33
N LEU A 178 6.90 -18.69 -9.74
CA LEU A 178 8.18 -19.29 -10.08
C LEU A 178 8.91 -19.69 -8.80
N THR A 179 9.65 -20.79 -8.84
CA THR A 179 10.49 -21.18 -7.71
C THR A 179 11.73 -20.27 -7.66
N PRO A 180 12.29 -19.99 -6.46
CA PRO A 180 13.50 -19.18 -6.34
C PRO A 180 14.65 -19.73 -7.19
N LYS A 181 14.80 -21.05 -7.26
CA LYS A 181 15.79 -21.72 -8.11
C LYS A 181 15.64 -21.33 -9.59
N LEU A 182 14.43 -21.40 -10.16
CA LEU A 182 14.19 -21.02 -11.55
C LEU A 182 14.48 -19.54 -11.82
N ILE A 183 14.19 -18.66 -10.85
CA ILE A 183 14.51 -17.24 -10.98
C ILE A 183 16.03 -17.04 -10.95
N ARG A 184 16.75 -17.67 -10.02
CA ARG A 184 18.23 -17.64 -9.96
C ARG A 184 18.86 -18.12 -11.27
N ASP A 185 18.45 -19.29 -11.75
CA ASP A 185 18.97 -19.87 -13.01
C ASP A 185 18.77 -18.90 -14.19
N ARG A 186 17.63 -18.18 -14.21
CA ARG A 186 17.36 -17.18 -15.24
C ARG A 186 18.19 -15.90 -15.06
N LEU A 187 18.39 -15.44 -13.82
CA LEU A 187 19.24 -14.29 -13.53
C LEU A 187 20.69 -14.58 -13.92
N ASP A 188 21.22 -15.74 -13.56
CA ASP A 188 22.56 -16.19 -13.94
C ASP A 188 22.78 -16.19 -15.45
N TYR A 189 21.81 -16.71 -16.21
CA TYR A 189 21.84 -16.65 -17.67
C TYR A 189 21.90 -15.21 -18.20
N ILE A 190 21.06 -14.31 -17.66
CA ILE A 190 21.02 -12.91 -18.09
C ILE A 190 22.30 -12.17 -17.72
N CYS A 191 22.86 -12.39 -16.52
CA CYS A 191 24.10 -11.76 -16.09
C CYS A 191 25.27 -12.16 -17.00
N LYS A 192 25.35 -13.44 -17.39
CA LYS A 192 26.36 -13.93 -18.33
C LYS A 192 26.25 -13.28 -19.71
N GLU A 193 25.04 -13.14 -20.25
CA GLU A 193 24.79 -12.53 -21.55
C GLU A 193 25.04 -11.01 -21.56
N GLU A 194 24.76 -10.32 -20.46
CA GLU A 194 25.04 -8.89 -20.30
C GLU A 194 26.50 -8.59 -19.91
N GLY A 195 27.29 -9.61 -19.57
CA GLY A 195 28.66 -9.44 -19.07
C GLY A 195 28.73 -8.80 -17.68
N LEU A 196 27.72 -9.05 -16.84
CA LEU A 196 27.63 -8.54 -15.48
C LEU A 196 28.27 -9.52 -14.49
N GLU A 197 29.13 -8.98 -13.61
CA GLU A 197 29.68 -9.75 -12.49
C GLU A 197 28.64 -9.78 -11.35
N CYS A 198 28.06 -10.94 -11.10
CA CYS A 198 27.08 -11.14 -10.03
C CYS A 198 27.43 -12.40 -9.24
N ASP A 199 27.46 -12.31 -7.92
CA ASP A 199 27.67 -13.45 -7.05
C ASP A 199 26.39 -14.30 -6.89
N ALA A 200 26.55 -15.56 -6.49
CA ALA A 200 25.42 -16.47 -6.30
C ALA A 200 24.50 -16.02 -5.13
N ASP A 201 25.08 -15.37 -4.12
CA ASP A 201 24.35 -14.89 -2.95
C ASP A 201 23.43 -13.71 -3.30
N SER A 202 23.87 -12.72 -4.08
CA SER A 202 22.98 -11.63 -4.53
C SER A 202 21.82 -12.15 -5.38
N GLN A 203 22.08 -13.08 -6.29
CA GLN A 203 21.04 -13.70 -7.11
C GLN A 203 20.02 -14.44 -6.24
N ALA A 204 20.47 -15.11 -5.18
CA ALA A 204 19.58 -15.77 -4.23
C ALA A 204 18.73 -14.78 -3.42
N LEU A 205 19.32 -13.67 -2.95
CA LEU A 205 18.59 -12.61 -2.26
C LEU A 205 17.52 -11.98 -3.17
N ILE A 206 17.87 -11.62 -4.40
CA ILE A 206 16.94 -11.05 -5.39
C ILE A 206 15.82 -12.05 -5.72
N ALA A 207 16.16 -13.32 -5.96
CA ALA A 207 15.17 -14.33 -6.29
C ALA A 207 14.14 -14.56 -5.18
N ARG A 208 14.53 -14.40 -3.91
CA ARG A 208 13.63 -14.47 -2.75
C ARG A 208 12.78 -13.21 -2.62
N ALA A 209 13.41 -12.04 -2.70
CA ALA A 209 12.73 -10.75 -2.62
C ALA A 209 11.67 -10.58 -3.73
N ALA A 210 11.89 -11.24 -4.88
CA ALA A 210 10.95 -11.23 -6.00
C ALA A 210 9.66 -12.05 -5.79
N ASP A 211 9.55 -12.87 -4.73
CA ASP A 211 8.36 -13.67 -4.37
C ASP A 211 7.69 -14.42 -5.56
N GLY A 212 8.52 -15.02 -6.42
CA GLY A 212 8.05 -15.80 -7.57
C GLY A 212 7.67 -15.00 -8.82
N SER A 213 7.93 -13.68 -8.84
CA SER A 213 7.73 -12.77 -9.97
C SER A 213 9.03 -12.50 -10.71
N LEU A 214 9.16 -12.96 -11.96
CA LEU A 214 10.37 -12.71 -12.76
C LEU A 214 10.51 -11.22 -13.13
N ARG A 215 9.39 -10.52 -13.33
CA ARG A 215 9.42 -9.08 -13.61
C ARG A 215 10.01 -8.30 -12.43
N ASP A 216 9.63 -8.64 -11.21
CA ASP A 216 10.12 -7.95 -10.02
C ASP A 216 11.57 -8.34 -9.76
N ALA A 217 11.96 -9.60 -9.98
CA ALA A 217 13.37 -10.03 -9.93
C ALA A 217 14.28 -9.22 -10.86
N LEU A 218 13.88 -9.02 -12.12
CA LEU A 218 14.66 -8.22 -13.06
C LEU A 218 14.69 -6.73 -12.70
N SER A 219 13.59 -6.21 -12.12
CA SER A 219 13.52 -4.82 -11.67
C SER A 219 14.44 -4.58 -10.45
N LEU A 220 14.48 -5.55 -9.53
CA LEU A 220 15.40 -5.55 -8.39
C LEU A 220 16.86 -5.71 -8.84
N MET A 221 17.12 -6.51 -9.87
CA MET A 221 18.45 -6.63 -10.45
C MET A 221 18.92 -5.31 -11.08
N ASP A 222 18.07 -4.61 -11.85
CA ASP A 222 18.40 -3.27 -12.37
C ASP A 222 18.70 -2.27 -11.24
N GLN A 223 17.95 -2.32 -10.14
CA GLN A 223 18.21 -1.50 -8.96
C GLN A 223 19.56 -1.86 -8.31
N ALA A 224 19.87 -3.16 -8.20
CA ALA A 224 21.12 -3.64 -7.64
C ALA A 224 22.33 -3.18 -8.47
N ILE A 225 22.23 -3.25 -9.79
CA ILE A 225 23.27 -2.75 -10.71
C ILE A 225 23.49 -1.24 -10.51
N ALA A 226 22.39 -0.47 -10.42
CA ALA A 226 22.46 0.97 -10.21
C ALA A 226 23.04 1.34 -8.82
N TYR A 227 22.73 0.55 -7.80
CA TYR A 227 23.20 0.76 -6.43
C TYR A 227 24.69 0.41 -6.26
N CYS A 228 25.15 -0.72 -6.81
CA CYS A 228 26.54 -1.15 -6.69
C CYS A 228 27.49 -0.41 -7.64
N GLY A 229 27.00 0.17 -8.73
CA GLY A 229 27.82 0.89 -9.72
C GLY A 229 28.81 0.00 -10.47
N GLY A 230 28.60 -1.32 -10.48
CA GLY A 230 29.55 -2.32 -10.97
C GLY A 230 29.11 -3.74 -10.61
N ALA A 231 30.03 -4.54 -10.05
CA ALA A 231 29.76 -5.91 -9.62
C ALA A 231 28.65 -5.97 -8.57
N VAL A 232 27.70 -6.88 -8.77
CA VAL A 232 26.57 -7.09 -7.87
C VAL A 232 26.97 -8.11 -6.82
N GLU A 233 27.33 -7.60 -5.64
CA GLU A 233 27.74 -8.39 -4.47
C GLU A 233 26.60 -8.54 -3.46
N GLY A 234 26.54 -9.69 -2.78
CA GLY A 234 25.48 -10.04 -1.84
C GLY A 234 25.32 -9.05 -0.69
N ALA A 235 26.41 -8.53 -0.12
CA ALA A 235 26.37 -7.55 0.97
C ALA A 235 25.70 -6.23 0.54
N SER A 236 26.06 -5.72 -0.65
CA SER A 236 25.48 -4.49 -1.20
C SER A 236 24.01 -4.67 -1.58
N VAL A 237 23.63 -5.83 -2.12
CA VAL A 237 22.23 -6.16 -2.41
C VAL A 237 21.41 -6.34 -1.13
N ALA A 238 21.99 -6.93 -0.09
CA ALA A 238 21.33 -7.06 1.21
C ALA A 238 21.01 -5.68 1.81
N ALA A 239 21.99 -4.77 1.78
CA ALA A 239 21.81 -3.39 2.20
C ALA A 239 20.74 -2.66 1.36
N MET A 240 20.73 -2.85 0.04
CA MET A 240 19.73 -2.26 -0.85
C MET A 240 18.32 -2.76 -0.55
N LEU A 241 18.15 -4.07 -0.33
CA LEU A 241 16.85 -4.68 -0.04
C LEU A 241 16.38 -4.41 1.40
N GLY A 242 17.23 -3.82 2.25
CA GLY A 242 16.98 -3.71 3.68
C GLY A 242 16.82 -5.08 4.35
N THR A 243 17.36 -6.14 3.73
CA THR A 243 17.34 -7.48 4.32
C THR A 243 18.33 -7.47 5.46
N ILE A 244 17.83 -7.78 6.64
CA ILE A 244 18.62 -7.85 7.85
C ILE A 244 19.65 -8.98 7.69
N ASP A 245 20.88 -8.69 8.10
CA ASP A 245 21.96 -9.68 8.05
C ASP A 245 21.54 -10.94 8.82
N ARG A 246 21.85 -12.12 8.26
CA ARG A 246 21.52 -13.43 8.83
C ARG A 246 22.05 -13.55 10.26
N GLU A 247 23.15 -12.84 10.55
CA GLU A 247 23.74 -12.74 11.88
C GLU A 247 22.79 -12.16 12.92
N HIS A 248 21.95 -11.17 12.58
CA HIS A 248 21.00 -10.59 13.53
C HIS A 248 19.88 -11.57 13.89
N VAL A 249 19.35 -12.32 12.92
CA VAL A 249 18.33 -13.35 13.19
C VAL A 249 18.91 -14.46 14.07
N ALA A 250 20.13 -14.92 13.77
CA ALA A 250 20.83 -15.91 14.58
C ALA A 250 21.11 -15.38 16.00
N ARG A 251 21.52 -14.12 16.15
CA ARG A 251 21.72 -13.47 17.45
C ARG A 251 20.43 -13.35 18.24
N LEU A 252 19.32 -12.94 17.62
CA LEU A 252 18.01 -12.87 18.29
C LEU A 252 17.55 -14.26 18.74
N LEU A 253 17.74 -15.29 17.93
CA LEU A 253 17.43 -16.68 18.32
C LEU A 253 18.29 -17.16 19.48
N ALA A 254 19.58 -16.84 19.51
CA ALA A 254 20.45 -17.16 20.63
C ALA A 254 19.98 -16.48 21.93
N LEU A 255 19.63 -15.18 21.85
CA LEU A 255 19.10 -14.43 22.99
C LEU A 255 17.73 -14.95 23.46
N LEU A 256 16.86 -15.36 22.53
CA LEU A 256 15.59 -16.02 22.84
C LEU A 256 15.77 -17.40 23.47
N ALA A 257 16.79 -18.16 23.05
CA ALA A 257 17.14 -19.42 23.66
C ALA A 257 17.60 -19.22 25.11
N ASP A 258 18.50 -18.24 25.32
CA ASP A 258 19.09 -17.92 26.63
C ASP A 258 18.14 -17.17 27.57
N GLY A 259 17.02 -16.64 27.05
CA GLY A 259 16.03 -15.92 27.84
C GLY A 259 16.47 -14.49 28.23
N ASP A 260 17.44 -13.92 27.52
CA ASP A 260 17.99 -12.59 27.82
C ASP A 260 17.16 -11.47 27.20
N ALA A 261 16.21 -10.94 27.98
CA ALA A 261 15.37 -9.82 27.57
C ALA A 261 16.17 -8.52 27.34
N ALA A 262 17.22 -8.27 28.12
CA ALA A 262 18.01 -7.05 28.02
C ALA A 262 18.86 -7.06 26.75
N GLY A 263 19.55 -8.17 26.49
CA GLY A 263 20.31 -8.37 25.26
C GLY A 263 19.42 -8.34 24.02
N LEU A 264 18.20 -8.85 24.11
CA LEU A 264 17.24 -8.83 23.01
C LEU A 264 16.78 -7.40 22.65
N LEU A 265 16.43 -6.58 23.64
CA LEU A 265 16.07 -5.17 23.39
C LEU A 265 17.26 -4.36 22.88
N GLN A 266 18.48 -4.66 23.35
CA GLN A 266 19.69 -4.04 22.83
C GLN A 266 19.95 -4.43 21.37
N ALA A 267 19.78 -5.71 21.02
CA ALA A 267 19.90 -6.17 19.63
C ALA A 267 18.88 -5.49 18.72
N VAL A 268 17.64 -5.28 19.17
CA VAL A 268 16.62 -4.53 18.43
C VAL A 268 17.03 -3.06 18.24
N ALA A 269 17.63 -2.43 19.25
CA ALA A 269 18.13 -1.05 19.13
C ALA A 269 19.29 -0.93 18.13
N GLU A 270 20.22 -1.89 18.11
CA GLU A 270 21.32 -1.93 17.13
C GLU A 270 20.80 -2.16 15.70
N ILE A 271 19.76 -2.98 15.54
CA ILE A 271 19.07 -3.22 14.26
C ILE A 271 18.35 -1.95 13.78
N ASP A 272 17.78 -1.16 14.69
CA ASP A 272 17.09 0.12 14.40
C ASP A 272 18.02 1.17 13.78
N GLU A 273 19.29 1.20 14.18
CA GLU A 273 20.29 2.15 13.65
C GLU A 273 20.62 1.92 12.17
N GLN A 274 20.33 0.72 11.63
CA GLN A 274 20.74 0.29 10.28
C GLN A 274 19.57 0.26 9.27
N PHE A 275 18.40 0.83 9.61
CA PHE A 275 17.13 0.76 8.87
C PHE A 275 16.52 -0.65 8.79
N PRO A 276 15.75 -1.07 9.82
CA PRO A 276 15.13 -2.38 9.79
C PRO A 276 13.74 -2.38 9.18
N ASP A 277 13.54 -3.29 8.23
CA ASP A 277 12.21 -3.83 7.95
C ASP A 277 11.86 -4.88 9.01
N TYR A 278 11.16 -4.47 10.07
CA TYR A 278 10.69 -5.37 11.13
C TYR A 278 9.71 -6.44 10.64
N ALA A 279 8.99 -6.20 9.54
CA ALA A 279 8.12 -7.22 8.96
C ALA A 279 8.95 -8.36 8.37
N SER A 280 10.02 -8.00 7.65
CA SER A 280 11.00 -8.96 7.13
C SER A 280 11.77 -9.66 8.26
N LEU A 281 12.14 -8.95 9.34
CA LEU A 281 12.76 -9.56 10.52
C LEU A 281 11.91 -10.69 11.12
N LEU A 282 10.63 -10.41 11.35
CA LEU A 282 9.70 -11.39 11.93
C LEU A 282 9.44 -12.55 10.97
N ASP A 283 9.47 -12.30 9.67
CA ASP A 283 9.41 -13.35 8.65
C ASP A 283 10.61 -14.28 8.67
N ASP A 284 11.82 -13.73 8.71
CA ASP A 284 13.05 -14.51 8.72
C ASP A 284 13.19 -15.28 10.05
N LEU A 285 12.74 -14.69 11.15
CA LEU A 285 12.62 -15.38 12.43
C LEU A 285 11.63 -16.55 12.35
N ALA A 286 10.43 -16.33 11.80
CA ALA A 286 9.43 -17.39 11.63
C ALA A 286 9.92 -18.50 10.70
N ARG A 287 10.59 -18.17 9.59
CA ARG A 287 11.18 -19.15 8.67
C ARG A 287 12.24 -19.99 9.37
N THR A 288 13.16 -19.36 10.10
CA THR A 288 14.20 -20.08 10.83
C THR A 288 13.61 -20.99 11.91
N LEU A 289 12.62 -20.52 12.68
CA LEU A 289 11.91 -21.35 13.67
C LEU A 289 11.20 -22.54 13.04
N GLN A 290 10.56 -22.36 11.89
CA GLN A 290 9.94 -23.45 11.14
C GLN A 290 10.98 -24.50 10.70
N ARG A 291 12.17 -24.06 10.28
CA ARG A 291 13.27 -24.97 9.91
C ARG A 291 13.81 -25.74 11.10
N ILE A 292 14.00 -25.08 12.24
CA ILE A 292 14.39 -25.73 13.49
C ILE A 292 13.36 -26.81 13.87
N ALA A 293 12.06 -26.50 13.80
CA ALA A 293 11.00 -27.45 14.09
C ALA A 293 11.01 -28.67 13.14
N VAL A 294 11.23 -28.44 11.84
CA VAL A 294 11.37 -29.55 10.87
C VAL A 294 12.59 -30.40 11.20
N TYR A 295 13.75 -29.77 11.45
CA TYR A 295 14.99 -30.49 11.76
C TYR A 295 14.86 -31.33 13.03
N GLN A 296 14.18 -30.83 14.08
CA GLN A 296 13.90 -31.58 15.30
C GLN A 296 13.07 -32.86 15.07
N VAL A 297 12.23 -32.88 14.03
CA VAL A 297 11.37 -34.04 13.70
C VAL A 297 12.02 -34.97 12.68
N THR A 298 12.65 -34.42 11.64
CA THR A 298 13.13 -35.20 10.49
C THR A 298 14.61 -35.56 10.57
N GLY A 299 15.41 -34.79 11.32
CA GLY A 299 16.86 -34.93 11.37
C GLY A 299 17.58 -34.61 10.05
N VAL A 300 16.87 -34.11 9.03
CA VAL A 300 17.41 -33.82 7.69
C VAL A 300 17.10 -32.38 7.30
N SER A 301 18.14 -31.63 6.94
CA SER A 301 18.02 -30.29 6.37
C SER A 301 17.85 -30.35 4.84
N ASP A 302 16.74 -30.92 4.35
CA ASP A 302 16.46 -31.04 2.90
C ASP A 302 16.14 -29.67 2.22
N LEU A 303 16.13 -28.59 2.99
CA LEU A 303 15.90 -27.24 2.53
C LEU A 303 17.25 -26.57 2.23
N HIS A 304 17.70 -26.68 0.98
CA HIS A 304 18.83 -25.94 0.44
C HIS A 304 18.70 -24.42 0.74
N ASP A 305 19.82 -23.86 1.21
CA ASP A 305 20.14 -22.43 1.32
C ASP A 305 19.53 -21.69 2.53
N GLU A 306 20.29 -21.51 3.63
CA GLU A 306 20.37 -20.22 4.39
C GLU A 306 21.15 -20.29 5.71
N LEU A 307 21.08 -21.42 6.43
CA LEU A 307 21.75 -21.63 7.72
C LEU A 307 22.66 -22.84 7.59
N ASP A 308 23.88 -22.72 8.11
CA ASP A 308 24.79 -23.84 8.23
C ASP A 308 24.11 -24.95 9.04
N GLU A 309 24.19 -26.19 8.58
CA GLU A 309 23.61 -27.36 9.26
C GLU A 309 24.07 -27.44 10.73
N ALA A 310 25.29 -26.97 11.01
CA ALA A 310 25.84 -26.86 12.35
C ALA A 310 25.08 -25.85 13.25
N GLN A 311 24.70 -24.68 12.73
CA GLN A 311 23.92 -23.69 13.48
C GLN A 311 22.48 -24.16 13.72
N LEU A 312 21.87 -24.79 12.71
CA LEU A 312 20.55 -25.40 12.83
C LEU A 312 20.53 -26.49 13.90
N ALA A 313 21.56 -27.34 13.94
CA ALA A 313 21.71 -28.37 14.96
C ALA A 313 21.88 -27.78 16.37
N ASP A 314 22.65 -26.69 16.53
CA ASP A 314 22.81 -26.00 17.81
C ASP A 314 21.48 -25.46 18.33
N PHE A 315 20.74 -24.70 17.51
CA PHE A 315 19.44 -24.16 17.92
C PHE A 315 18.40 -25.24 18.18
N ALA A 316 18.39 -26.31 17.38
CA ALA A 316 17.51 -27.46 17.60
C ALA A 316 17.78 -28.18 18.92
N ALA A 317 19.01 -28.15 19.42
CA ALA A 317 19.38 -28.70 20.73
C ALA A 317 19.08 -27.74 21.90
N ARG A 318 19.18 -26.42 21.67
CA ARG A 318 19.02 -25.39 22.72
C ARG A 318 17.58 -24.96 22.98
N ILE A 319 16.70 -25.05 21.97
CA ILE A 319 15.31 -24.59 22.07
C ILE A 319 14.38 -25.81 22.11
N ALA A 320 13.56 -25.92 23.16
CA ALA A 320 12.58 -27.01 23.28
C ALA A 320 11.55 -26.98 22.14
N ALA A 321 11.05 -28.14 21.72
CA ALA A 321 10.10 -28.22 20.60
C ALA A 321 8.80 -27.43 20.87
N GLU A 322 8.33 -27.38 22.12
CA GLU A 322 7.17 -26.56 22.50
C GLU A 322 7.46 -25.06 22.36
N ASP A 323 8.66 -24.62 22.76
CA ASP A 323 9.10 -23.23 22.62
C ASP A 323 9.21 -22.83 21.16
N VAL A 324 9.75 -23.70 20.29
CA VAL A 324 9.86 -23.42 18.84
C VAL A 324 8.47 -23.18 18.23
N GLN A 325 7.49 -24.03 18.56
CA GLN A 325 6.11 -23.87 18.06
C GLN A 325 5.46 -22.59 18.57
N LEU A 326 5.64 -22.27 19.86
CA LEU A 326 5.12 -21.05 20.46
C LEU A 326 5.74 -19.81 19.82
N TYR A 327 7.07 -19.76 19.69
CA TYR A 327 7.79 -18.65 19.10
C TYR A 327 7.37 -18.45 17.64
N TYR A 328 7.23 -19.53 16.88
CA TYR A 328 6.75 -19.48 15.50
C TYR A 328 5.36 -18.86 15.40
N GLN A 329 4.43 -19.27 16.27
CA GLN A 329 3.09 -18.71 16.31
C GLN A 329 3.09 -17.22 16.69
N ILE A 330 3.88 -16.84 17.70
CA ILE A 330 4.00 -15.44 18.13
C ILE A 330 4.61 -14.58 17.03
N ALA A 331 5.61 -15.08 16.29
CA ALA A 331 6.22 -14.38 15.16
C ALA A 331 5.20 -14.08 14.05
N ILE A 332 4.38 -15.08 13.66
CA ILE A 332 3.34 -14.91 12.63
C ILE A 332 2.28 -13.90 13.07
N ILE A 333 1.79 -14.01 14.31
CA ILE A 333 0.78 -13.09 14.84
C ILE A 333 1.36 -11.68 14.95
N GLY A 334 2.57 -11.54 15.46
CA GLY A 334 3.29 -10.27 15.54
C GLY A 334 3.47 -9.63 14.17
N ARG A 335 3.84 -10.40 13.15
CA ARG A 335 3.99 -9.91 11.76
C ARG A 335 2.65 -9.46 11.17
N ARG A 336 1.58 -10.22 11.39
CA ARG A 336 0.23 -9.84 10.94
C ARG A 336 -0.24 -8.54 11.59
N ASP A 337 -0.02 -8.41 12.89
CA ASP A 337 -0.55 -7.31 13.70
C ASP A 337 0.43 -6.11 13.77
N LEU A 338 1.61 -6.19 13.12
CA LEU A 338 2.65 -5.17 13.17
C LEU A 338 2.16 -3.79 12.71
N HIS A 339 1.35 -3.74 11.65
CA HIS A 339 0.77 -2.51 11.12
C HIS A 339 -0.27 -1.84 12.04
N LEU A 340 -0.74 -2.54 13.08
CA LEU A 340 -1.65 -2.01 14.10
C LEU A 340 -0.90 -1.39 15.29
N SER A 341 0.41 -1.61 15.38
CA SER A 341 1.23 -1.06 16.47
C SER A 341 1.45 0.45 16.28
N PRO A 342 1.62 1.22 17.38
CA PRO A 342 1.87 2.67 17.31
C PRO A 342 3.10 3.03 16.48
N ASP A 343 4.12 2.18 16.55
CA ASP A 343 5.33 2.22 15.73
C ASP A 343 5.84 0.79 15.51
N PRO A 344 6.39 0.47 14.31
CA PRO A 344 6.82 -0.90 13.97
C PRO A 344 7.85 -1.49 14.94
N ARG A 345 8.71 -0.64 15.50
CA ARG A 345 9.73 -1.06 16.47
C ARG A 345 9.08 -1.57 17.76
N SER A 346 8.19 -0.80 18.38
CA SER A 346 7.44 -1.21 19.56
C SER A 346 6.64 -2.49 19.30
N GLY A 347 6.08 -2.63 18.09
CA GLY A 347 5.42 -3.87 17.68
C GLY A 347 6.35 -5.09 17.67
N ALA A 348 7.57 -4.94 17.15
CA ALA A 348 8.59 -5.99 17.17
C ALA A 348 9.10 -6.29 18.59
N GLU A 349 9.41 -5.26 19.39
CA GLU A 349 9.83 -5.40 20.79
C GLU A 349 8.77 -6.18 21.60
N MET A 350 7.50 -5.80 21.47
CA MET A 350 6.39 -6.50 22.15
C MET A 350 6.23 -7.95 21.66
N THR A 351 6.47 -8.22 20.38
CA THR A 351 6.40 -9.57 19.83
C THR A 351 7.50 -10.45 20.42
N LEU A 352 8.74 -9.96 20.50
CA LEU A 352 9.87 -10.69 21.07
C LEU A 352 9.75 -10.86 22.60
N LEU A 353 9.27 -9.82 23.32
CA LEU A 353 9.00 -9.93 24.76
C LEU A 353 7.90 -10.94 25.05
N ARG A 354 6.88 -11.06 24.19
CA ARG A 354 5.85 -12.11 24.30
C ARG A 354 6.45 -13.50 24.16
N MET A 355 7.41 -13.70 23.25
CA MET A 355 8.11 -14.99 23.13
C MET A 355 8.75 -15.39 24.46
N LEU A 356 9.48 -14.46 25.09
CA LEU A 356 10.10 -14.71 26.41
C LEU A 356 9.08 -14.93 27.53
N ALA A 357 7.99 -14.17 27.54
CA ALA A 357 7.00 -14.20 28.63
C ALA A 357 6.11 -15.44 28.63
N PHE A 358 5.88 -16.08 27.47
CA PHE A 358 4.95 -17.19 27.35
C PHE A 358 5.59 -18.58 27.31
N ARG A 359 6.90 -18.72 27.64
CA ARG A 359 7.60 -20.01 27.66
C ARG A 359 6.95 -21.00 28.64
N PRO A 360 6.48 -22.19 28.19
CA PRO A 360 5.90 -23.20 29.06
C PRO A 360 6.91 -23.65 30.11
N GLY A 361 6.55 -23.55 31.40
CA GLY A 361 7.42 -23.97 32.51
C GLY A 361 8.35 -22.88 33.05
N SER A 362 8.39 -21.68 32.45
CA SER A 362 8.93 -20.50 33.13
C SER A 362 7.92 -20.07 34.20
N ALA A 363 8.22 -20.38 35.47
CA ALA A 363 7.55 -19.68 36.55
C ALA A 363 7.76 -18.17 36.31
N PRO A 364 6.74 -17.31 36.52
CA PRO A 364 6.98 -15.87 36.51
C PRO A 364 8.17 -15.62 37.45
N PRO A 365 9.06 -14.66 37.17
CA PRO A 365 10.14 -14.33 38.09
C PRO A 365 9.50 -14.00 39.43
N SER A 366 9.48 -15.01 40.30
CA SER A 366 9.13 -14.89 41.69
C SER A 366 10.10 -13.84 42.19
N ALA A 367 9.54 -12.72 42.64
CA ALA A 367 10.24 -11.71 43.37
C ALA A 367 11.06 -12.42 44.45
N ALA A 368 12.32 -12.69 44.14
CA ALA A 368 13.25 -13.33 45.05
C ALA A 368 13.31 -12.41 46.27
N GLY A 369 12.83 -12.95 47.38
CA GLY A 369 12.67 -12.25 48.64
C GLY A 369 13.97 -11.59 49.06
N GLY A 370 14.03 -10.28 48.85
CA GLY A 370 14.97 -9.37 49.48
C GLY A 370 14.17 -8.30 50.18
N GLN A 371 13.74 -8.54 51.41
CA GLN A 371 13.27 -7.50 52.30
C GLN A 371 14.38 -6.45 52.47
N ARG A 372 14.28 -5.35 51.72
CA ARG A 372 14.88 -4.07 52.12
C ARG A 372 13.75 -3.07 52.28
N ARG A 373 13.36 -2.89 53.55
CA ARG A 373 12.60 -1.74 54.03
C ARG A 373 13.17 -0.45 53.41
N PRO A 374 12.34 0.47 52.90
CA PRO A 374 12.82 1.81 52.62
C PRO A 374 13.10 2.49 53.96
N ALA A 375 14.38 2.81 54.20
CA ALA A 375 14.79 3.69 55.28
C ALA A 375 14.30 5.10 54.93
N VAL A 376 13.43 5.63 55.79
CA VAL A 376 12.99 7.02 55.78
C VAL A 376 14.21 7.91 56.02
N VAL A 377 14.67 8.60 54.97
CA VAL A 377 15.62 9.71 55.12
C VAL A 377 14.80 11.00 55.21
N LYS A 378 14.85 11.60 56.40
CA LYS A 378 14.30 12.90 56.75
C LYS A 378 14.94 14.00 55.88
N ALA A 379 14.14 14.71 55.10
CA ALA A 379 14.51 16.02 54.58
C ALA A 379 14.04 17.10 55.57
N THR A 380 15.01 17.83 56.11
CA THR A 380 14.87 18.94 57.05
C THR A 380 14.15 20.14 56.44
N ALA A 381 13.23 20.70 57.21
CA ALA A 381 12.53 21.94 56.96
C ALA A 381 13.41 23.19 57.20
N ALA A 382 13.19 24.23 56.41
CA ALA A 382 13.46 25.62 56.80
C ALA A 382 12.35 26.56 56.29
N LYS A 383 11.44 26.85 57.22
CA LYS A 383 10.66 28.09 57.45
C LYS A 383 10.56 29.13 56.32
N LYS A 384 9.33 29.59 56.05
CA LYS A 384 8.76 30.78 56.71
C LYS A 384 7.24 30.85 56.56
N ALA A 385 6.62 31.26 57.66
CA ALA A 385 5.20 31.49 57.83
C ALA A 385 4.82 32.94 57.45
N SER A 386 3.59 33.06 56.91
CA SER A 386 2.56 34.10 57.08
C SER A 386 2.94 35.49 57.61
N VAL A 387 2.35 36.57 57.07
CA VAL A 387 1.15 37.24 57.63
C VAL A 387 0.39 38.01 56.52
N SER A 388 -0.93 38.00 56.64
CA SER A 388 -1.99 38.72 55.94
C SER A 388 -1.99 40.26 56.10
N GLY A 389 -2.63 40.97 55.15
CA GLY A 389 -3.70 41.91 55.51
C GLY A 389 -3.62 43.36 55.01
N ALA A 390 -4.58 43.70 54.13
CA ALA A 390 -5.37 44.95 54.06
C ALA A 390 -4.80 46.24 53.39
N ALA A 391 -5.35 46.50 52.21
CA ALA A 391 -6.04 47.72 51.75
C ALA A 391 -5.43 49.13 51.93
N SER A 392 -5.21 49.80 50.79
CA SER A 392 -5.73 51.17 50.54
C SER A 392 -5.65 51.53 49.04
N ALA A 393 -6.75 52.06 48.51
CA ALA A 393 -6.82 52.92 47.32
C ALA A 393 -6.96 54.39 47.82
N PRO A 394 -7.00 55.46 46.99
CA PRO A 394 -6.82 55.58 45.53
C PRO A 394 -5.87 56.72 45.10
N ALA A 395 -5.42 56.75 43.84
CA ALA A 395 -5.14 57.98 43.09
C ALA A 395 -4.98 57.70 41.58
N ALA A 396 -5.75 58.41 40.76
CA ALA A 396 -5.57 58.57 39.31
C ALA A 396 -5.24 60.06 39.03
N PRO A 397 -4.94 60.48 37.79
CA PRO A 397 -4.02 59.96 36.76
C PRO A 397 -2.95 61.04 36.41
N PRO A 398 -2.15 60.88 35.33
CA PRO A 398 -2.49 61.74 34.19
C PRO A 398 -2.45 61.03 32.84
N SER A 399 -3.30 61.56 31.97
CA SER A 399 -3.54 61.22 30.59
C SER A 399 -2.58 61.91 29.63
N ARG A 400 -2.27 61.22 28.51
CA ARG A 400 -2.32 61.69 27.09
C ARG A 400 -1.40 60.83 26.19
N PRO A 401 -1.62 60.80 24.87
CA PRO A 401 -2.89 60.77 24.13
C PRO A 401 -2.94 59.61 23.12
N ALA A 402 -4.15 59.33 22.64
CA ALA A 402 -4.47 58.33 21.64
C ALA A 402 -4.01 58.73 20.22
N GLU A 403 -3.63 57.73 19.43
CA GLU A 403 -3.58 57.66 17.96
C GLU A 403 -3.36 56.15 17.62
N THR A 404 -4.07 55.41 16.76
CA THR A 404 -5.23 55.62 15.89
C THR A 404 -5.72 54.22 15.43
N SER A 405 -7.02 54.00 15.38
CA SER A 405 -7.77 53.04 14.51
C SER A 405 -7.27 51.58 14.28
N SER A 406 -7.97 50.64 14.93
CA SER A 406 -8.68 49.44 14.41
C SER A 406 -8.15 48.62 13.23
N LYS A 407 -8.18 47.28 13.36
CA LYS A 407 -8.62 46.38 12.27
C LYS A 407 -9.46 45.14 12.66
N TRP A 408 -9.52 44.73 13.93
CA TRP A 408 -10.30 43.55 14.33
C TRP A 408 -11.72 43.94 14.78
N GLN A 409 -12.69 43.93 13.87
CA GLN A 409 -14.13 43.96 14.19
C GLN A 409 -14.62 42.52 14.23
N GLU A 410 -15.11 42.00 15.36
CA GLU A 410 -15.55 40.59 15.58
C GLU A 410 -15.94 39.84 14.29
N PRO A 411 -14.98 39.24 13.56
CA PRO A 411 -15.27 38.61 12.30
C PRO A 411 -15.66 37.16 12.56
N ASP A 412 -16.49 36.62 11.66
CA ASP A 412 -16.81 35.20 11.64
C ASP A 412 -15.50 34.39 11.53
N TRP A 413 -15.20 33.60 12.56
CA TRP A 413 -13.94 32.87 12.70
C TRP A 413 -13.70 31.93 11.52
N SER A 414 -14.78 31.40 10.94
CA SER A 414 -14.76 30.59 9.72
C SER A 414 -14.14 31.33 8.53
N VAL A 415 -14.53 32.59 8.31
CA VAL A 415 -14.04 33.47 7.24
C VAL A 415 -12.60 33.92 7.51
N LEU A 416 -12.21 34.04 8.77
CA LEU A 416 -10.83 34.36 9.12
C LEU A 416 -9.85 33.26 8.74
N ILE A 417 -10.20 31.99 8.96
CA ILE A 417 -9.32 30.85 8.64
C ILE A 417 -9.04 30.77 7.14
N THR A 418 -10.05 30.99 6.30
CA THR A 418 -9.89 30.95 4.83
C THR A 418 -8.99 32.07 4.33
N THR A 419 -8.99 33.22 5.01
CA THR A 419 -8.19 34.40 4.64
C THR A 419 -6.83 34.48 5.35
N LEU A 420 -6.54 33.60 6.32
CA LEU A 420 -5.24 33.54 7.02
C LEU A 420 -4.16 32.76 6.27
N GLY A 421 -4.51 32.03 5.19
CA GLY A 421 -3.53 31.28 4.38
C GLY A 421 -2.82 30.15 5.13
N LEU A 422 -3.43 29.62 6.20
CA LEU A 422 -2.89 28.52 6.99
C LEU A 422 -2.86 27.24 6.15
N ASN A 423 -1.77 26.47 6.24
CA ASN A 423 -1.58 25.22 5.51
C ASN A 423 -1.46 24.01 6.45
N GLY A 424 -1.89 22.83 5.97
CA GLY A 424 -1.72 21.54 6.64
C GLY A 424 -2.29 21.48 8.06
N ALA A 425 -1.50 20.97 9.01
CA ALA A 425 -1.94 20.70 10.38
C ALA A 425 -2.35 21.96 11.17
N ALA A 426 -1.80 23.14 10.86
CA ALA A 426 -2.18 24.39 11.52
C ALA A 426 -3.58 24.86 11.10
N ARG A 427 -3.95 24.64 9.83
CA ARG A 427 -5.32 24.89 9.34
C ARG A 427 -6.32 23.94 9.97
N MET A 428 -5.99 22.65 10.05
CA MET A 428 -6.84 21.66 10.70
C MET A 428 -7.09 21.98 12.18
N LEU A 429 -6.06 22.45 12.90
CA LEU A 429 -6.22 22.88 14.29
C LEU A 429 -7.13 24.12 14.37
N ALA A 430 -6.90 25.14 13.53
CA ALA A 430 -7.71 26.36 13.53
C ALA A 430 -9.19 26.10 13.17
N SER A 431 -9.46 25.23 12.19
CA SER A 431 -10.81 24.82 11.77
C SER A 431 -11.57 24.02 12.84
N ASN A 432 -10.86 23.32 13.72
CA ASN A 432 -11.45 22.63 14.86
C ASN A 432 -11.54 23.49 16.12
N CYS A 433 -11.06 24.74 16.08
CA CYS A 433 -11.19 25.70 17.18
C CYS A 433 -12.42 26.59 16.97
N GLY A 434 -13.19 26.84 18.04
CA GLY A 434 -14.20 27.89 18.10
C GLY A 434 -13.61 29.17 18.69
N TYR A 435 -14.01 30.34 18.18
CA TYR A 435 -13.60 31.62 18.77
C TYR A 435 -14.46 31.95 19.99
N LEU A 436 -13.82 32.27 21.12
CA LEU A 436 -14.53 32.68 22.34
C LEU A 436 -14.58 34.20 22.48
N ARG A 437 -13.42 34.84 22.61
CA ARG A 437 -13.27 36.29 22.81
C ARG A 437 -11.84 36.76 22.62
N ARG A 438 -11.65 38.07 22.48
CA ARG A 438 -10.34 38.74 22.48
C ARG A 438 -10.23 39.66 23.69
N GLU A 439 -9.19 39.47 24.50
CA GLU A 439 -8.83 40.35 25.60
C GLU A 439 -7.49 41.03 25.28
N GLY A 440 -7.55 42.29 24.85
CA GLY A 440 -6.35 43.06 24.48
C GLY A 440 -5.59 42.43 23.31
N ASN A 441 -4.39 41.88 23.57
CA ASN A 441 -3.56 41.20 22.57
C ASN A 441 -3.66 39.66 22.64
N THR A 442 -4.58 39.12 23.45
CA THR A 442 -4.77 37.67 23.60
C THR A 442 -6.11 37.23 23.00
N VAL A 443 -6.08 36.23 22.13
CA VAL A 443 -7.24 35.61 21.49
C VAL A 443 -7.50 34.27 22.16
N HIS A 444 -8.69 34.12 22.76
CA HIS A 444 -9.13 32.89 23.42
C HIS A 444 -9.93 32.03 22.45
N LEU A 445 -9.49 30.81 22.23
CA LEU A 445 -10.13 29.80 21.39
C LEU A 445 -10.53 28.59 22.23
N THR A 446 -11.62 27.92 21.87
CA THR A 446 -12.03 26.64 22.47
C THR A 446 -11.72 25.49 21.52
N LEU A 447 -11.26 24.37 22.06
CA LEU A 447 -11.03 23.13 21.33
C LEU A 447 -11.80 21.98 22.00
N ASP A 448 -12.52 21.20 21.18
CA ASP A 448 -13.18 19.98 21.65
C ASP A 448 -12.14 18.97 22.13
N LYS A 449 -12.45 18.29 23.24
CA LYS A 449 -11.64 17.22 23.85
C LYS A 449 -11.29 16.10 22.86
N ARG A 450 -12.12 15.84 21.84
CA ARG A 450 -11.82 14.85 20.78
C ARG A 450 -10.61 15.24 19.91
N SER A 451 -10.31 16.53 19.84
CA SER A 451 -9.24 17.10 19.01
C SER A 451 -8.01 17.51 19.83
N GLU A 452 -7.98 17.17 21.12
CA GLU A 452 -6.89 17.51 22.07
C GLU A 452 -5.52 17.03 21.59
N ALA A 453 -5.44 15.86 20.95
CA ALA A 453 -4.20 15.32 20.39
C ALA A 453 -3.58 16.18 19.27
N MET A 454 -4.35 17.12 18.69
CA MET A 454 -3.85 18.04 17.67
C MET A 454 -3.19 19.29 18.26
N LEU A 455 -3.37 19.56 19.56
CA LEU A 455 -2.82 20.71 20.25
C LEU A 455 -1.32 20.51 20.48
N THR A 456 -0.49 21.34 19.84
CA THR A 456 0.96 21.33 20.02
C THR A 456 1.44 22.78 20.13
N PRO A 457 2.42 23.11 21.00
CA PRO A 457 2.92 24.48 21.17
C PRO A 457 3.32 25.13 19.84
N LEU A 458 4.03 24.39 18.99
CA LEU A 458 4.44 24.82 17.66
C LEU A 458 3.26 25.27 16.76
N ARG A 459 2.13 24.56 16.83
CA ARG A 459 0.94 24.86 16.01
C ARG A 459 0.19 26.07 16.56
N LYS A 460 0.14 26.22 17.89
CA LYS A 460 -0.40 27.39 18.58
C LYS A 460 0.35 28.67 18.20
N ASP A 461 1.69 28.59 18.18
CA ASP A 461 2.55 29.71 17.78
C ASP A 461 2.40 30.03 16.28
N THR A 462 2.22 29.02 15.44
CA THR A 462 1.96 29.23 14.00
C THR A 462 0.67 30.00 13.76
N ILE A 463 -0.41 29.70 14.51
CA ILE A 463 -1.67 30.43 14.42
C ILE A 463 -1.51 31.86 14.95
N ALA A 464 -0.82 32.04 16.09
CA ALA A 464 -0.53 33.36 16.66
C ALA A 464 0.28 34.26 15.70
N ASN A 465 1.30 33.69 15.04
CA ASN A 465 2.11 34.38 14.04
C ASN A 465 1.30 34.77 12.80
N ALA A 466 0.42 33.89 12.31
CA ALA A 466 -0.45 34.19 11.17
C ALA A 466 -1.45 35.32 11.48
N LEU A 467 -1.99 35.34 12.70
CA LEU A 467 -2.85 36.43 13.18
C LEU A 467 -2.06 37.74 13.30
N THR A 468 -0.85 37.68 13.86
CA THR A 468 0.03 38.85 13.98
C THR A 468 0.40 39.43 12.62
N GLN A 469 0.74 38.58 11.65
CA GLN A 469 1.09 38.99 10.28
C GLN A 469 -0.08 39.67 9.56
N LYS A 470 -1.32 39.19 9.78
CA LYS A 470 -2.50 39.71 9.09
C LYS A 470 -3.03 41.01 9.69
N PHE A 471 -2.95 41.16 11.01
CA PHE A 471 -3.51 42.32 11.72
C PHE A 471 -2.46 43.35 12.11
N GLY A 472 -1.16 43.04 12.01
CA GLY A 472 -0.06 43.95 12.28
C GLY A 472 0.14 44.26 13.77
N GLU A 473 -0.41 43.44 14.66
CA GLU A 473 -0.38 43.57 16.12
C GLU A 473 0.14 42.24 16.73
N GLU A 474 0.97 42.26 17.77
CA GLU A 474 1.54 41.03 18.39
C GLU A 474 0.48 40.18 19.13
N LEU A 475 -0.30 39.39 18.40
CA LEU A 475 -1.39 38.61 18.95
C LEU A 475 -0.90 37.29 19.55
N ARG A 476 -1.28 37.01 20.80
CA ARG A 476 -1.11 35.72 21.47
C ARG A 476 -2.40 34.92 21.37
N VAL A 477 -2.29 33.61 21.20
CA VAL A 477 -3.45 32.71 21.19
C VAL A 477 -3.44 31.92 22.50
N GLU A 478 -4.59 31.74 23.13
CA GLU A 478 -4.80 30.77 24.20
C GLU A 478 -5.92 29.82 23.79
N ILE A 479 -5.67 28.51 23.96
CA ILE A 479 -6.62 27.47 23.57
C ILE A 479 -7.05 26.75 24.85
N GLU A 480 -8.32 26.90 25.20
CA GLU A 480 -8.96 26.23 26.32
C GLU A 480 -9.65 24.94 25.83
N ILE A 481 -9.44 23.84 26.53
CA ILE A 481 -10.09 22.57 26.21
C ILE A 481 -11.38 22.48 27.03
N GLY A 482 -12.52 22.45 26.37
CA GLY A 482 -13.83 22.45 27.01
C GLY A 482 -14.92 21.84 26.13
N ASN A 483 -16.01 21.37 26.74
CA ASN A 483 -17.18 20.90 25.98
C ASN A 483 -17.88 22.12 25.36
N ASN A 484 -17.75 22.26 24.04
CA ASN A 484 -18.14 23.39 23.20
C ASN A 484 -19.47 24.09 23.61
N ALA A 485 -19.38 25.38 23.95
CA ALA A 485 -20.54 26.28 23.96
C ALA A 485 -20.66 27.11 22.66
N VAL A 486 -19.67 27.03 21.76
CA VAL A 486 -19.63 27.79 20.49
C VAL A 486 -19.37 26.81 19.35
N GLU A 487 -20.20 26.88 18.31
CA GLU A 487 -20.14 26.02 17.11
C GLU A 487 -18.79 26.20 16.40
N THR A 488 -18.08 25.12 16.12
CA THR A 488 -16.81 25.19 15.38
C THR A 488 -17.07 25.35 13.89
N PRO A 489 -16.15 25.96 13.12
CA PRO A 489 -16.30 26.12 11.66
C PRO A 489 -16.59 24.80 10.92
N VAL A 490 -16.00 23.68 11.33
CA VAL A 490 -16.27 22.35 10.77
C VAL A 490 -17.70 21.87 11.07
N GLN A 491 -18.24 22.21 12.24
CA GLN A 491 -19.61 21.88 12.61
C GLN A 491 -20.62 22.75 11.84
N ALA A 492 -20.30 24.03 11.63
CA ALA A 492 -21.11 24.95 10.82
C ALA A 492 -21.15 24.53 9.33
N GLU A 493 -19.99 24.16 8.75
CA GLU A 493 -19.92 23.64 7.37
C GLU A 493 -20.71 22.33 7.21
N ALA A 494 -20.64 21.42 8.19
CA ALA A 494 -21.40 20.18 8.18
C ALA A 494 -22.92 20.44 8.23
N ARG A 495 -23.39 21.35 9.10
CA ARG A 495 -24.81 21.72 9.17
C ARG A 495 -25.32 22.34 7.87
N ILE A 496 -24.56 23.25 7.26
CA ILE A 496 -24.93 23.87 5.98
C ILE A 496 -25.01 22.81 4.88
N ALA A 497 -24.08 21.85 4.86
CA ALA A 497 -24.09 20.75 3.90
C ALA A 497 -25.31 19.82 4.11
N ASP A 498 -25.63 19.48 5.36
CA ASP A 498 -26.78 18.66 5.72
C ASP A 498 -28.11 19.37 5.38
N GLU A 499 -28.24 20.66 5.70
CA GLU A 499 -29.42 21.49 5.35
C GLU A 499 -29.61 21.57 3.82
N GLN A 500 -28.52 21.69 3.05
CA GLN A 500 -28.58 21.69 1.58
C GLN A 500 -28.95 20.32 1.01
N LEU A 501 -28.47 19.23 1.62
CA LEU A 501 -28.79 17.86 1.20
C LEU A 501 -30.26 17.55 1.46
N GLU A 502 -30.79 17.95 2.62
CA GLU A 502 -32.22 17.79 2.93
C GLU A 502 -33.10 18.63 2.00
N ALA A 503 -32.72 19.88 1.71
CA ALA A 503 -33.45 20.71 0.75
C ALA A 503 -33.44 20.10 -0.66
N ALA A 504 -32.32 19.51 -1.08
CA ALA A 504 -32.23 18.80 -2.35
C ALA A 504 -33.13 17.55 -2.38
N ARG A 505 -33.15 16.75 -1.30
CA ARG A 505 -34.07 15.60 -1.15
C ARG A 505 -35.53 16.03 -1.27
N GLN A 506 -35.93 17.05 -0.51
CA GLN A 506 -37.31 17.54 -0.52
C GLN A 506 -37.71 18.07 -1.91
N SER A 507 -36.79 18.73 -2.62
CA SER A 507 -37.06 19.18 -3.99
C SER A 507 -37.27 18.02 -4.97
N LEU A 508 -36.51 16.93 -4.85
CA LEU A 508 -36.64 15.74 -5.68
C LEU A 508 -37.92 14.95 -5.37
N GLU A 509 -38.31 14.86 -4.10
CA GLU A 509 -39.58 14.24 -3.70
C GLU A 509 -40.80 15.08 -4.12
N ALA A 510 -40.66 16.41 -4.18
CA ALA A 510 -41.70 17.29 -4.72
C ALA A 510 -41.75 17.31 -6.26
N ASP A 511 -40.73 16.74 -6.91
CA ASP A 511 -40.57 16.40 -8.33
C ASP A 511 -41.86 15.90 -9.02
N PRO A 512 -42.62 16.66 -9.86
CA PRO A 512 -43.76 16.10 -10.59
C PRO A 512 -43.42 14.86 -11.44
N ASN A 513 -42.21 14.81 -12.02
CA ASN A 513 -41.73 13.67 -12.79
C ASN A 513 -41.36 12.49 -11.90
N VAL A 514 -40.76 12.76 -10.74
CA VAL A 514 -40.42 11.72 -9.75
C VAL A 514 -41.69 11.10 -9.19
N LYS A 515 -42.70 11.90 -8.85
CA LYS A 515 -44.02 11.40 -8.44
C LYS A 515 -44.72 10.59 -9.54
N ALA A 516 -44.66 11.06 -10.78
CA ALA A 516 -45.21 10.30 -11.91
C ALA A 516 -44.52 8.94 -12.08
N LEU A 517 -43.20 8.87 -11.87
CA LEU A 517 -42.46 7.61 -11.92
C LEU A 517 -42.79 6.67 -10.74
N GLN A 518 -42.98 7.21 -9.54
CA GLN A 518 -43.42 6.44 -8.37
C GLN A 518 -44.84 5.87 -8.59
N ASP A 519 -45.76 6.68 -9.10
CA ASP A 519 -47.15 6.29 -9.35
C ASP A 519 -47.29 5.28 -10.50
N MET A 520 -46.51 5.44 -11.58
CA MET A 520 -46.60 4.57 -12.76
C MET A 520 -45.89 3.23 -12.59
N PHE A 521 -44.79 3.19 -11.83
CA PHE A 521 -43.90 2.02 -11.76
C PHE A 521 -43.72 1.44 -10.36
N GLY A 522 -44.35 2.03 -9.33
CA GLY A 522 -44.14 1.62 -7.93
C GLY A 522 -42.71 1.83 -7.45
N ALA A 523 -41.98 2.76 -8.08
CA ALA A 523 -40.60 3.05 -7.76
C ALA A 523 -40.48 3.70 -6.37
N THR A 524 -39.41 3.41 -5.65
CA THR A 524 -39.08 4.06 -4.38
C THR A 524 -37.79 4.85 -4.56
N LEU A 525 -37.80 6.13 -4.16
CA LEU A 525 -36.59 6.94 -4.15
C LEU A 525 -35.66 6.37 -3.08
N ASN A 526 -34.44 5.98 -3.43
CA ASN A 526 -33.43 5.61 -2.43
C ASN A 526 -32.84 6.91 -1.87
N PRO A 527 -33.17 7.26 -0.62
CA PRO A 527 -32.81 8.56 -0.08
C PRO A 527 -31.28 8.70 0.03
N ASP A 528 -30.53 7.62 0.24
CA ASP A 528 -29.06 7.65 0.45
C ASP A 528 -28.26 7.78 -0.87
N SER A 529 -28.93 7.86 -2.02
CA SER A 529 -28.30 8.00 -3.34
C SER A 529 -28.29 9.43 -3.88
N VAL A 530 -28.79 10.40 -3.10
CA VAL A 530 -28.84 11.81 -3.49
C VAL A 530 -27.50 12.46 -3.15
N GLU A 531 -26.75 12.89 -4.17
CA GLU A 531 -25.51 13.66 -4.01
C GLU A 531 -25.65 15.05 -4.66
N ILE A 532 -25.12 16.08 -4.00
CA ILE A 532 -25.12 17.45 -4.53
C ILE A 532 -23.97 17.58 -5.54
N VAL A 533 -24.30 17.80 -6.81
CA VAL A 533 -23.29 18.08 -7.84
C VAL A 533 -22.80 19.52 -7.68
N SER A 534 -21.54 19.71 -7.29
CA SER A 534 -20.93 21.04 -7.18
C SER A 534 -20.80 21.70 -8.56
N ARG A 535 -21.18 22.99 -8.63
CA ARG A 535 -21.34 23.76 -9.88
C ARG A 535 -20.04 24.03 -10.67
N ASP A 536 -18.87 23.65 -10.17
CA ASP A 536 -17.61 23.74 -10.92
C ASP A 536 -17.54 22.78 -12.11
N THR A 537 -18.47 21.83 -12.20
CA THR A 537 -18.54 20.85 -13.30
C THR A 537 -19.47 21.27 -14.45
N GLN A 538 -20.18 22.40 -14.35
CA GLN A 538 -21.13 22.86 -15.38
C GLN A 538 -20.61 23.96 -16.31
N GLN A 539 -19.54 24.68 -15.97
CA GLN A 539 -19.00 25.74 -16.85
C GLN A 539 -18.13 25.23 -18.00
N THR A 540 -17.68 23.97 -17.99
CA THR A 540 -16.88 23.38 -19.08
C THR A 540 -17.69 22.54 -20.07
N ARG A 541 -19.03 22.46 -19.92
CA ARG A 541 -19.93 21.71 -20.83
C ARG A 541 -20.90 22.60 -21.61
N SER A 542 -20.62 23.89 -21.69
CA SER A 542 -21.37 24.82 -22.54
C SER A 542 -20.41 25.75 -23.28
N ILE A 543 -19.47 25.15 -24.00
CA ILE A 543 -18.90 25.55 -25.30
C ILE A 543 -18.11 24.31 -25.75
N GLU A 544 -18.75 23.48 -26.58
CA GLU A 544 -18.24 22.62 -27.67
C GLU A 544 -19.26 21.52 -27.98
#